data_AF-A0A0D2CGS4-F1
#
_entry.id   AF-A0A0D2CGS4-F1
#
_cell.length_a   1.000
_cell.length_b   1.000
_cell.length_c   1.000
_cell.angle_alpha   90.00
_cell.angle_beta   90.00
_cell.angle_gamma   90.00
#
_symmetry.space_group_name_H-M   'P 1'
#
loop_
_entity.id
_entity.type
_entity.pdbx_description
1 polymer ?
#
loop_
_entity_poly.entity_id
_entity_poly.type
_entity_poly.pdbx_seq_one_letter_code
_entity_poly.pdbx_strand_id
1 'polypeptide(L)'
;MLTPATCAQLAKSERALRLVGRLKYVAYAGGPLPDDVGNTLTRHTRLVARYGHTEIMSPLAYATEWEDWQYYHFSSEYANFRWDDMGDGKYEAVMLRNAKLLSRYYQPVFWIFPGLEG
;
A
#
# COMPACT_ATOMS: atom_id res chain seq x y z
N MET A 1 9.57 -6.35 -3.58
CA MET A 1 9.23 -5.07 -2.93
C MET A 1 10.44 -4.57 -2.17
N LEU A 2 10.61 -3.26 -2.06
CA LEU A 2 11.72 -2.63 -1.33
C LEU A 2 11.29 -2.15 0.06
N THR A 3 12.26 -1.90 0.92
CA THR A 3 12.04 -1.20 2.20
C THR A 3 12.23 0.31 2.01
N PRO A 4 11.68 1.17 2.89
CA PRO A 4 11.94 2.61 2.84
C PRO A 4 13.43 2.95 2.90
N ALA A 5 14.21 2.19 3.68
CA ALA A 5 15.65 2.36 3.76
C ALA A 5 16.35 2.09 2.42
N THR A 6 15.93 1.04 1.69
CA THR A 6 16.46 0.75 0.35
C THR A 6 16.07 1.84 -0.64
N CYS A 7 14.83 2.34 -0.60
CA CYS A 7 14.40 3.48 -1.42
C CYS A 7 15.25 4.73 -1.15
N ALA A 8 15.53 5.04 0.12
CA ALA A 8 16.39 6.15 0.50
C ALA A 8 17.83 6.01 -0.01
N GLN A 9 18.35 4.79 -0.11
CA GLN A 9 19.67 4.54 -0.72
C GLN A 9 19.65 4.76 -2.23
N LEU A 10 18.58 4.30 -2.92
CA LEU A 10 18.45 4.47 -4.37
C LEU A 10 18.33 5.94 -4.76
N ALA A 11 17.58 6.73 -3.99
CA ALA A 11 17.41 8.17 -4.24
C ALA A 11 18.71 8.98 -4.15
N LYS A 12 19.74 8.46 -3.48
CA LYS A 12 21.05 9.13 -3.31
C LYS A 12 22.06 8.81 -4.41
N SER A 13 21.72 7.93 -5.37
CA SER A 13 22.65 7.48 -6.40
C SER A 13 22.13 7.73 -7.79
N GLU A 14 22.78 8.64 -8.52
CA GLU A 14 22.49 8.95 -9.93
C GLU A 14 22.49 7.70 -10.83
N ARG A 15 23.42 6.77 -10.58
CA ARG A 15 23.45 5.49 -11.30
C ARG A 15 22.21 4.66 -11.00
N ALA A 16 21.80 4.58 -9.74
CA ALA A 16 20.60 3.85 -9.34
C ALA A 16 19.34 4.49 -9.92
N LEU A 17 19.23 5.82 -9.88
CA LEU A 17 18.13 6.60 -10.46
C LEU A 17 17.94 6.30 -11.96
N ARG A 18 19.02 6.27 -12.72
CA ARG A 18 18.98 5.87 -14.14
C ARG A 18 18.49 4.43 -14.36
N LEU A 19 18.83 3.52 -13.45
CA LEU A 19 18.40 2.12 -13.54
C LEU A 19 16.93 1.95 -13.16
N VAL A 20 16.46 2.59 -12.08
CA VAL A 20 15.05 2.53 -11.67
C VAL A 20 14.14 3.21 -12.70
N GLY A 21 14.62 4.23 -13.41
CA GLY A 21 13.86 4.87 -14.49
C GLY A 21 13.57 3.97 -15.69
N ARG A 22 14.16 2.77 -15.76
CA ARG A 22 13.85 1.75 -16.77
C ARG A 22 12.78 0.77 -16.30
N LEU A 23 12.39 0.83 -15.02
CA LEU A 23 11.36 -0.02 -14.44
C LEU A 23 9.99 0.60 -14.63
N LYS A 24 8.97 -0.26 -14.82
CA LYS A 24 7.56 0.17 -14.90
C LYS A 24 7.08 0.81 -13.60
N TYR A 25 7.54 0.28 -12.47
CA TYR A 25 7.27 0.81 -11.14
C TYR A 25 8.27 0.26 -10.13
N VAL A 26 8.37 0.94 -8.99
CA VAL A 26 9.05 0.45 -7.78
C VAL A 26 8.01 0.34 -6.67
N ALA A 27 7.80 -0.86 -6.16
CA ALA A 27 6.90 -1.09 -5.04
C ALA A 27 7.67 -1.13 -3.71
N TYR A 28 7.17 -0.42 -2.69
CA TYR A 28 7.76 -0.37 -1.34
C TYR A 28 6.71 -0.59 -0.23
N ALA A 29 7.13 -1.12 0.91
CA ALA A 29 6.28 -1.42 2.06
C ALA A 29 7.09 -1.44 3.37
N GLY A 30 6.40 -1.55 4.51
CA GLY A 30 7.02 -1.72 5.82
C GLY A 30 7.24 -0.42 6.60
N GLY A 31 6.83 0.72 6.06
CA GLY A 31 6.84 2.00 6.74
C GLY A 31 6.64 3.19 5.79
N PRO A 32 6.44 4.40 6.34
CA PRO A 32 6.40 5.61 5.54
C PRO A 32 7.76 5.88 4.89
N LEU A 33 7.72 6.53 3.73
CA LEU A 33 8.92 7.02 3.03
C LEU A 33 9.04 8.54 3.26
N PRO A 34 10.24 9.08 3.50
CA PRO A 34 10.44 10.53 3.55
C PRO A 34 10.02 11.20 2.24
N ASP A 35 9.42 12.39 2.34
CA ASP A 35 8.87 13.12 1.20
C ASP A 35 9.92 13.41 0.12
N ASP A 36 11.13 13.81 0.52
CA ASP A 36 12.24 14.09 -0.39
C ASP A 36 12.61 12.84 -1.19
N VAL A 37 12.71 11.69 -0.53
CA VAL A 37 13.03 10.41 -1.16
C VAL A 37 11.96 9.99 -2.17
N GLY A 38 10.69 10.06 -1.77
CA GLY A 38 9.58 9.72 -2.65
C GLY A 38 9.51 10.65 -3.86
N ASN A 39 9.57 11.95 -3.63
CA ASN A 39 9.54 12.97 -4.68
C ASN A 39 10.74 12.89 -5.64
N THR A 40 11.91 12.42 -5.18
CA THR A 40 13.04 12.13 -6.07
C THR A 40 12.75 10.91 -6.94
N LEU A 41 12.31 9.80 -6.35
CA LEU A 41 12.08 8.56 -7.08
C LEU A 41 10.93 8.65 -8.10
N THR A 42 9.84 9.35 -7.75
CA THR A 42 8.69 9.53 -8.65
C THR A 42 9.04 10.30 -9.92
N ARG A 43 10.12 11.11 -9.95
CA ARG A 43 10.58 11.73 -11.21
C ARG A 43 11.16 10.74 -12.21
N HIS A 44 11.52 9.53 -11.77
CA HIS A 44 12.15 8.52 -12.61
C HIS A 44 11.24 7.32 -12.87
N THR A 45 10.43 6.90 -11.91
CA THR A 45 9.56 5.72 -12.03
C THR A 45 8.33 5.86 -11.15
N ARG A 46 7.25 5.15 -11.49
CA ARG A 46 6.05 5.12 -10.65
C ARG A 46 6.36 4.44 -9.32
N LEU A 47 6.08 5.09 -8.21
CA LEU A 47 6.11 4.47 -6.89
C LEU A 47 4.77 3.80 -6.58
N VAL A 48 4.82 2.61 -5.99
CA VAL A 48 3.64 1.89 -5.51
C VAL A 48 3.82 1.55 -4.04
N ALA A 49 3.16 2.32 -3.17
CA ALA A 49 3.08 1.99 -1.76
C ALA A 49 2.24 0.72 -1.59
N ARG A 50 2.71 -0.24 -0.78
CA ARG A 50 1.88 -1.36 -0.35
C ARG A 50 1.73 -1.35 1.15
N TYR A 51 0.47 -1.43 1.54
CA TYR A 51 0.04 -1.65 2.91
C TYR A 51 -0.22 -3.15 3.12
N GLY A 52 0.09 -3.63 4.30
CA GLY A 52 -0.20 -4.99 4.72
C GLY A 52 0.41 -5.34 6.06
N HIS A 53 -0.18 -6.32 6.71
CA HIS A 53 0.33 -6.94 7.93
C HIS A 53 0.40 -8.46 7.72
N THR A 54 1.04 -9.17 8.64
CA THR A 54 1.12 -10.63 8.58
C THR A 54 -0.26 -11.29 8.66
N GLU A 55 -1.19 -10.66 9.37
CA GLU A 55 -2.52 -11.16 9.73
C GLU A 55 -3.57 -10.90 8.62
N ILE A 56 -3.39 -9.83 7.85
CA ILE A 56 -4.35 -9.43 6.79
C ILE A 56 -3.75 -9.55 5.38
N MET A 57 -2.51 -10.01 5.27
CA MET A 57 -1.67 -9.90 4.09
C MET A 57 -1.67 -8.47 3.54
N SER A 58 -1.65 -8.29 2.22
CA SER A 58 -1.77 -6.97 1.59
C SER A 58 -3.19 -6.83 1.01
N PRO A 59 -4.03 -5.94 1.57
CA PRO A 59 -5.35 -5.65 1.03
C PRO A 59 -5.28 -5.21 -0.43
N LEU A 60 -6.32 -5.51 -1.21
CA LEU A 60 -6.34 -5.12 -2.61
C LEU A 60 -6.45 -3.59 -2.74
N ALA A 61 -5.47 -3.00 -3.40
CA ALA A 61 -5.42 -1.58 -3.71
C ALA A 61 -5.10 -1.36 -5.19
N TYR A 62 -5.67 -0.31 -5.76
CA TYR A 62 -5.35 0.18 -7.10
C TYR A 62 -4.05 0.99 -7.06
N ALA A 63 -3.34 1.00 -8.19
CA ALA A 63 -2.17 1.85 -8.32
C ALA A 63 -2.62 3.33 -8.38
N THR A 64 -1.99 4.19 -7.60
CA THR A 64 -2.24 5.64 -7.56
C THR A 64 -1.42 6.36 -8.63
N GLU A 65 -1.82 7.59 -8.97
CA GLU A 65 -1.04 8.45 -9.86
C GLU A 65 0.35 8.77 -9.25
N TRP A 66 1.25 9.29 -10.07
CA TRP A 66 2.66 9.45 -9.68
C TRP A 66 2.82 10.45 -8.53
N GLU A 67 1.96 11.47 -8.49
CA GLU A 67 1.90 12.51 -7.47
C GLU A 67 1.30 12.00 -6.16
N ASP A 68 0.44 10.99 -6.23
CA ASP A 68 -0.29 10.41 -5.09
C ASP A 68 0.41 9.19 -4.49
N TRP A 69 1.74 9.11 -4.64
CA TRP A 69 2.53 7.96 -4.21
C TRP A 69 2.47 7.68 -2.69
N GLN A 70 2.07 8.68 -1.90
CA GLN A 70 1.90 8.59 -0.44
C GLN A 70 0.57 7.97 -0.03
N TYR A 71 -0.41 7.94 -0.93
CA TYR A 71 -1.77 7.55 -0.63
C TYR A 71 -2.07 6.13 -1.10
N TYR A 72 -3.09 5.54 -0.50
CA TYR A 72 -3.62 4.24 -0.88
C TYR A 72 -5.01 4.40 -1.46
N HIS A 73 -5.26 3.75 -2.58
CA HIS A 73 -6.60 3.62 -3.14
C HIS A 73 -7.08 2.18 -2.98
N PHE A 74 -7.68 1.88 -1.82
CA PHE A 74 -8.19 0.53 -1.54
C PHE A 74 -9.44 0.21 -2.34
N SER A 75 -9.57 -1.05 -2.77
CA SER A 75 -10.79 -1.50 -3.43
C SER A 75 -11.95 -1.58 -2.42
N SER A 76 -12.99 -0.79 -2.65
CA SER A 76 -14.22 -0.85 -1.85
C SER A 76 -14.91 -2.22 -1.90
N GLU A 77 -14.77 -2.95 -3.01
CA GLU A 77 -15.37 -4.27 -3.16
C GLU A 77 -14.56 -5.37 -2.47
N TYR A 78 -13.22 -5.35 -2.62
CA TYR A 78 -12.38 -6.49 -2.19
C TYR A 78 -11.69 -6.26 -0.86
N ALA A 79 -11.15 -5.07 -0.60
CA ALA A 79 -10.60 -4.74 0.71
C ALA A 79 -11.73 -4.47 1.72
N ASN A 80 -12.79 -3.80 1.26
CA ASN A 80 -14.04 -3.57 1.99
C ASN A 80 -13.84 -2.96 3.39
N PHE A 81 -13.05 -1.88 3.45
CA PHE A 81 -12.84 -1.13 4.68
C PHE A 81 -14.02 -0.19 4.96
N ARG A 82 -14.46 -0.18 6.23
CA ARG A 82 -15.23 0.91 6.84
C ARG A 82 -14.26 1.81 7.60
N TRP A 83 -14.48 3.12 7.50
CA TRP A 83 -13.65 4.13 8.16
C TRP A 83 -14.44 4.68 9.35
N ASP A 84 -14.13 4.19 10.55
CA ASP A 84 -14.82 4.60 11.77
C ASP A 84 -14.14 5.85 12.35
N ASP A 85 -14.92 6.88 12.66
CA ASP A 85 -14.41 8.15 13.16
C ASP A 85 -13.77 7.97 14.55
N MET A 86 -12.53 8.42 14.69
CA MET A 86 -11.76 8.39 15.93
C MET A 86 -11.58 9.79 16.55
N GLY A 87 -12.18 10.82 15.96
CA GLY A 87 -11.93 12.22 16.28
C GLY A 87 -10.68 12.78 15.59
N ASP A 88 -10.49 14.10 15.69
CA ASP A 88 -9.32 14.83 15.15
C ASP A 88 -9.05 14.60 13.66
N GLY A 89 -10.10 14.31 12.87
CA GLY A 89 -9.97 14.02 11.44
C GLY A 89 -9.28 12.70 11.13
N LYS A 90 -9.20 11.78 12.10
CA LYS A 90 -8.62 10.44 11.96
C LYS A 90 -9.73 9.40 11.94
N TYR A 91 -9.48 8.34 11.19
CA TYR A 91 -10.41 7.23 11.05
C TYR A 91 -9.68 5.90 11.23
N GLU A 92 -10.32 4.96 11.91
CA GLU A 92 -9.87 3.58 12.00
C GLU A 92 -10.33 2.78 10.77
N ALA A 93 -9.42 2.03 10.17
CA ALA A 93 -9.72 1.16 9.03
C ALA A 93 -10.22 -0.20 9.51
N VAL A 94 -11.53 -0.41 9.51
CA VAL A 94 -12.15 -1.69 9.92
C VAL A 94 -12.46 -2.52 8.68
N MET A 95 -11.80 -3.68 8.54
CA MET A 95 -12.05 -4.59 7.43
C MET A 95 -13.36 -5.36 7.65
N LEU A 96 -14.34 -5.17 6.78
CA LEU A 96 -15.63 -5.84 6.89
C LEU A 96 -15.67 -7.11 6.03
N ARG A 97 -16.23 -8.20 6.55
CA ARG A 97 -16.32 -9.45 5.80
C ARG A 97 -17.27 -9.28 4.62
N ASN A 98 -16.76 -9.57 3.42
CA ASN A 98 -17.58 -9.57 2.23
C ASN A 98 -18.16 -10.97 1.98
N ALA A 99 -19.49 -11.07 1.97
CA ALA A 99 -20.22 -12.32 1.73
C ALA A 99 -20.10 -12.83 0.28
N LYS A 100 -19.65 -11.99 -0.67
CA LYS A 100 -19.47 -12.40 -2.06
C LYS A 100 -18.39 -13.48 -2.19
N LEU A 101 -18.71 -14.53 -2.94
CA LEU A 101 -17.86 -15.71 -3.11
C LEU A 101 -16.45 -15.39 -3.62
N LEU A 102 -16.29 -14.37 -4.47
CA LEU A 102 -14.97 -13.99 -4.99
C LEU A 102 -14.17 -13.16 -3.98
N SER A 103 -14.84 -12.33 -3.18
CA SER A 103 -14.17 -11.46 -2.20
C SER A 103 -13.47 -12.24 -1.10
N ARG A 104 -13.91 -13.49 -0.82
CA ARG A 104 -13.20 -14.38 0.11
C ARG A 104 -11.71 -14.48 -0.26
N TYR A 105 -11.35 -14.60 -1.54
CA TYR A 105 -9.95 -14.73 -1.98
C TYR A 105 -9.07 -13.50 -1.71
N TYR A 106 -9.67 -12.37 -1.37
CA TYR A 106 -8.99 -11.10 -1.16
C TYR A 106 -9.01 -10.63 0.30
N GLN A 107 -9.63 -11.40 1.21
CA GLN A 107 -9.70 -11.11 2.64
C GLN A 107 -9.17 -12.29 3.48
N PRO A 108 -7.84 -12.54 3.44
CA PRO A 108 -7.24 -13.72 4.08
C PRO A 108 -7.39 -13.71 5.62
N VAL A 109 -7.59 -12.55 6.24
CA VAL A 109 -7.85 -12.44 7.68
C VAL A 109 -9.01 -13.34 8.13
N PHE A 110 -10.05 -13.45 7.30
CA PHE A 110 -11.24 -14.25 7.58
C PHE A 110 -11.06 -15.75 7.29
N TRP A 111 -9.95 -16.13 6.67
CA TRP A 111 -9.55 -17.53 6.45
C TRP A 111 -8.66 -17.99 7.60
N ILE A 112 -7.74 -17.13 8.00
CA ILE A 112 -6.82 -17.35 9.12
C ILE A 112 -7.60 -17.35 10.44
N PHE A 113 -8.59 -16.46 10.56
CA PHE A 113 -9.44 -16.34 11.74
C PHE A 113 -10.93 -16.44 11.37
N PRO A 114 -11.47 -17.65 11.13
CA PRO A 114 -12.84 -17.85 10.65
C PRO A 114 -13.91 -17.28 11.58
N GLY A 115 -13.66 -17.28 12.89
CA GLY A 115 -14.60 -16.79 13.91
C GLY A 115 -14.60 -15.28 14.14
N LEU A 116 -13.80 -14.48 13.41
CA LEU A 116 -13.87 -13.03 13.52
C LEU A 116 -15.21 -12.53 12.99
N GLU A 117 -15.95 -11.84 13.84
CA GLU A 117 -17.14 -11.07 13.49
C GLU A 117 -16.68 -9.69 12.99
N GLY A 118 -16.91 -9.44 11.69
CA GLY A 118 -16.59 -8.21 10.99
C GLY A 118 -17.43 -8.12 9.73
#